data_AF-A0A951EYZ6-F1
#
_entry.id   AF-A0A951EYZ6-F1
#
_cell.length_a   1.000
_cell.length_b   1.000
_cell.length_c   1.000
_cell.angle_alpha   90.00
_cell.angle_beta   90.00
_cell.angle_gamma   90.00
#
_symmetry.space_group_name_H-M   'P 1'
#
loop_
_entity.id
_entity.type
_entity.pdbx_description
1 polymer ?
#
loop_
_entity_poly.entity_id
_entity_poly.type
_entity_poly.pdbx_seq_one_letter_code
_entity_poly.pdbx_strand_id
1 'polypeptide(L)'
;MQKSNFAFAASAVALGLATLVTPVRAQGPMYDTVYVNLPYSVTIGNKTLQPGDYVIKELPSQDKSRVLTIYSNHGMTFETSAMTIAAYKVNTPDDTTVSLHHFANDYYFDKVFIQGKNYGYEFPLPNSVKQREKERLAPVSVAARYESTPAPTPQAEVTQPAPQPAPQPEPQPEVAQATPPPPPPAPEAQPEPAPPQANRELPSTSADWMMMLLSGGTLSGLGLMLRRKG
;
A
#
# COMPACT_ATOMS: atom_id res chain seq x y z
N MET A 1 37.90 -85.43 16.69
CA MET A 1 36.77 -85.63 15.78
C MET A 1 35.51 -85.90 16.59
N GLN A 2 34.62 -84.91 16.73
CA GLN A 2 33.21 -85.15 17.03
C GLN A 2 32.41 -83.94 16.51
N LYS A 3 31.27 -84.25 15.89
CA LYS A 3 30.54 -83.43 14.93
C LYS A 3 29.55 -82.47 15.62
N SER A 4 29.29 -81.37 14.91
CA SER A 4 28.25 -80.35 15.07
C SER A 4 26.87 -80.86 15.48
N ASN A 5 26.04 -79.98 16.08
CA ASN A 5 24.84 -79.44 15.41
C ASN A 5 23.95 -78.51 16.26
N PHE A 6 23.46 -77.46 15.59
CA PHE A 6 22.12 -76.86 15.65
C PHE A 6 21.54 -76.36 16.99
N ALA A 7 21.22 -75.07 17.04
CA ALA A 7 19.81 -74.65 17.04
C ALA A 7 19.67 -73.14 16.75
N PHE A 8 18.95 -72.85 15.66
CA PHE A 8 18.32 -71.58 15.36
C PHE A 8 17.31 -71.20 16.46
N ALA A 9 17.35 -69.97 16.95
CA ALA A 9 16.22 -69.29 17.58
C ALA A 9 16.04 -67.97 16.84
N ALA A 10 15.19 -67.96 15.81
CA ALA A 10 13.77 -67.63 15.91
C ALA A 10 13.57 -66.10 16.05
N SER A 11 13.49 -65.50 14.88
CA SER A 11 12.98 -64.17 14.57
C SER A 11 11.62 -63.92 15.23
N ALA A 12 11.44 -62.79 15.91
CA ALA A 12 10.11 -62.32 16.31
C ALA A 12 10.04 -60.79 16.39
N VAL A 13 9.22 -60.24 15.47
CA VAL A 13 8.43 -59.00 15.59
C VAL A 13 9.20 -57.66 15.70
N ALA A 14 9.55 -57.11 14.54
CA ALA A 14 9.72 -55.67 14.33
C ALA A 14 8.71 -55.21 13.27
N LEU A 15 7.42 -55.15 13.65
CA LEU A 15 6.34 -54.66 12.80
C LEU A 15 5.57 -53.58 13.56
N GLY A 16 5.50 -52.39 12.97
CA GLY A 16 4.35 -51.53 13.16
C GLY A 16 4.53 -50.24 13.95
N LEU A 17 5.57 -49.45 13.67
CA LEU A 17 5.50 -48.00 13.89
C LEU A 17 5.99 -47.27 12.63
N ALA A 18 5.25 -47.43 11.54
CA ALA A 18 5.26 -46.47 10.44
C ALA A 18 4.61 -45.19 10.97
N THR A 19 5.40 -44.37 11.65
CA THR A 19 5.04 -42.98 11.93
C THR A 19 4.79 -42.33 10.58
N LEU A 20 3.51 -42.04 10.31
CA LEU A 20 3.10 -41.17 9.22
C LEU A 20 3.70 -39.80 9.53
N VAL A 21 4.93 -39.59 9.08
CA VAL A 21 5.54 -38.28 8.99
C VAL A 21 4.80 -37.59 7.85
N THR A 22 3.58 -37.12 8.11
CA THR A 22 2.97 -36.12 7.24
C THR A 22 3.91 -34.92 7.32
N PRO A 23 4.54 -34.49 6.22
CA PRO A 23 5.18 -33.19 6.21
C PRO A 23 4.05 -32.19 6.37
N VAL A 24 3.76 -31.80 7.61
CA VAL A 24 3.02 -30.58 7.91
C VAL A 24 3.92 -29.47 7.40
N ARG A 25 3.75 -29.14 6.13
CA ARG A 25 4.20 -27.88 5.57
C ARG A 25 3.34 -26.84 6.26
N ALA A 26 3.77 -26.42 7.45
CA ALA A 26 3.31 -25.21 8.09
C ALA A 26 3.80 -24.02 7.23
N GLN A 27 3.26 -23.92 6.01
CA GLN A 27 3.29 -22.69 5.24
C GLN A 27 2.26 -21.79 5.91
N GLY A 28 2.69 -21.17 7.03
CA GLY A 28 1.95 -20.08 7.64
C GLY A 28 1.69 -18.99 6.59
N PRO A 29 0.69 -18.13 6.81
CA PRO A 29 0.37 -17.05 5.89
C PRO A 29 1.63 -16.29 5.48
N MET A 30 1.95 -16.31 4.19
CA MET A 30 3.13 -15.62 3.66
C MET A 30 2.84 -14.12 3.63
N TYR A 31 3.33 -13.41 4.65
CA TYR A 31 3.28 -11.95 4.70
C TYR A 31 4.29 -11.35 3.73
N ASP A 32 3.92 -10.22 3.12
CA ASP A 32 4.78 -9.54 2.18
C ASP A 32 6.03 -8.98 2.87
N THR A 33 7.19 -9.23 2.28
CA THR A 33 8.49 -8.72 2.72
C THR A 33 9.22 -8.12 1.54
N VAL A 34 9.65 -6.87 1.68
CA VAL A 34 10.35 -6.11 0.64
C VAL A 34 11.71 -5.66 1.18
N TYR A 35 12.76 -5.97 0.44
CA TYR A 35 14.11 -5.48 0.68
C TYR A 35 14.35 -4.28 -0.23
N VAL A 36 14.75 -3.15 0.34
CA VAL A 36 14.96 -1.92 -0.42
C VAL A 36 16.22 -1.21 0.06
N ASN A 37 17.00 -0.70 -0.89
CA ASN A 37 18.09 0.22 -0.63
C ASN A 37 17.60 1.64 -0.92
N LEU A 38 17.66 2.52 0.09
CA LEU A 38 17.27 3.93 -0.03
C LEU A 38 18.51 4.77 -0.33
N PRO A 39 18.62 5.40 -1.51
CA PRO A 39 19.79 6.23 -1.86
C PRO A 39 19.76 7.62 -1.22
N TYR A 40 18.60 8.05 -0.72
CA TYR A 40 18.38 9.35 -0.09
C TYR A 40 17.67 9.18 1.24
N SER A 41 17.66 10.22 2.07
CA SER A 41 16.82 10.25 3.27
C SER A 41 15.34 10.30 2.86
N VAL A 42 14.54 9.37 3.39
CA VAL A 42 13.12 9.25 3.06
C VAL A 42 12.27 9.41 4.32
N THR A 43 11.29 10.29 4.27
CA THR A 43 10.36 10.52 5.38
C THR A 43 9.09 9.68 5.22
N ILE A 44 8.69 9.06 6.33
CA ILE A 44 7.49 8.25 6.45
C ILE A 44 6.75 8.62 7.74
N GLY A 45 5.55 9.17 7.58
CA GLY A 45 4.83 9.78 8.70
C GLY A 45 5.66 10.91 9.33
N ASN A 46 6.08 10.69 10.58
CA ASN A 46 6.89 11.61 11.39
C ASN A 46 8.35 11.17 11.56
N LYS A 47 8.78 10.09 10.89
CA LYS A 47 10.15 9.56 10.97
C LYS A 47 10.87 9.77 9.64
N THR A 48 12.09 10.28 9.71
CA THR A 48 13.00 10.32 8.55
C THR A 48 13.98 9.16 8.66
N LEU A 49 13.96 8.29 7.66
CA LEU A 49 14.91 7.20 7.47
C LEU A 49 16.15 7.74 6.76
N GLN A 50 17.32 7.29 7.20
CA GLN A 50 18.60 7.65 6.57
C GLN A 50 18.81 6.80 5.31
N PRO A 51 19.75 7.18 4.42
CA PRO A 51 20.15 6.31 3.31
C PRO A 51 20.69 4.96 3.82
N GLY A 52 20.35 3.86 3.15
CA GLY A 52 20.79 2.52 3.54
C GLY A 52 19.81 1.40 3.19
N ASP A 53 20.09 0.20 3.70
CA ASP A 53 19.28 -1.00 3.46
C ASP A 53 18.18 -1.18 4.51
N TYR A 54 16.96 -1.42 4.03
CA TYR A 54 15.77 -1.58 4.84
C TYR A 54 14.97 -2.82 4.44
N VAL A 55 14.24 -3.35 5.41
CA VAL A 55 13.27 -4.43 5.23
C VAL A 55 11.90 -3.91 5.62
N ILE A 56 10.97 -3.90 4.68
CA ILE A 56 9.57 -3.52 4.87
C ILE A 56 8.74 -4.79 4.95
N LYS A 57 8.00 -4.97 6.04
CA LYS A 57 7.19 -6.16 6.29
C LYS A 57 5.74 -5.81 6.57
N GLU A 58 4.81 -6.55 5.98
CA GLU A 58 3.41 -6.50 6.41
C GLU A 58 3.29 -7.03 7.84
N LEU A 59 2.62 -6.27 8.71
CA LEU A 59 2.34 -6.71 10.07
C LEU A 59 1.38 -7.91 10.03
N PRO A 60 1.70 -9.05 10.67
CA PRO A 60 0.82 -10.20 10.73
C PRO A 60 -0.57 -9.86 11.30
N SER A 61 -1.62 -10.05 10.50
CA SER A 61 -3.02 -9.91 10.92
C SER A 61 -3.87 -10.99 10.29
N GLN A 62 -4.95 -11.40 10.97
CA GLN A 62 -5.96 -12.31 10.39
C GLN A 62 -6.77 -11.60 9.30
N ASP A 63 -7.01 -10.29 9.49
CA ASP A 63 -7.68 -9.42 8.54
C ASP A 63 -6.63 -8.54 7.85
N LYS A 64 -6.22 -8.92 6.64
CA LYS A 64 -5.29 -8.23 5.71
C LYS A 64 -4.76 -6.90 6.25
N SER A 65 -3.54 -6.93 6.78
CA SER A 65 -3.00 -5.77 7.49
C SER A 65 -2.65 -4.68 6.50
N ARG A 66 -3.04 -3.44 6.83
CA ARG A 66 -2.59 -2.24 6.13
C ARG A 66 -1.52 -1.51 6.92
N VAL A 67 -0.80 -2.23 7.76
CA VAL A 67 0.30 -1.69 8.54
C VAL A 67 1.57 -2.34 8.04
N LEU A 68 2.47 -1.51 7.52
CA LEU A 68 3.82 -1.91 7.19
C LEU A 68 4.76 -1.52 8.32
N THR A 69 5.66 -2.44 8.64
CA THR A 69 6.74 -2.25 9.61
C THR A 69 8.06 -2.14 8.85
N ILE A 70 8.87 -1.15 9.21
CA ILE A 70 10.15 -0.87 8.55
C ILE A 70 11.27 -1.14 9.54
N TYR A 71 12.23 -1.94 9.09
CA TYR A 71 13.40 -2.33 9.86
C TYR A 71 14.68 -1.94 9.12
N SER A 72 15.68 -1.47 9.86
CA SER A 72 17.06 -1.33 9.39
C SER A 72 17.90 -2.54 9.80
N ASN A 73 19.18 -2.54 9.43
CA ASN A 73 20.14 -3.58 9.79
C ASN A 73 19.63 -5.00 9.42
N HIS A 74 19.28 -5.19 8.15
CA HIS A 74 18.78 -6.46 7.61
C HIS A 74 17.55 -7.04 8.33
N GLY A 75 16.71 -6.18 8.92
CA GLY A 75 15.50 -6.63 9.61
C GLY A 75 15.63 -6.75 11.13
N MET A 76 16.78 -6.38 11.70
CA MET A 76 17.08 -6.56 13.12
C MET A 76 16.68 -5.37 13.99
N THR A 77 16.61 -4.17 13.42
CA THR A 77 16.33 -2.93 14.17
C THR A 77 15.04 -2.31 13.68
N PHE A 78 14.02 -2.23 14.53
CA PHE A 78 12.76 -1.56 14.19
C PHE A 78 12.96 -0.04 14.12
N GLU A 79 12.50 0.56 13.02
CA GLU A 79 12.62 2.01 12.81
C GLU A 79 11.30 2.74 12.99
N THR A 80 10.24 2.22 12.36
CA THR A 80 8.91 2.81 12.39
C THR A 80 7.87 1.86 11.77
N SER A 81 6.61 2.19 11.94
CA SER A 81 5.47 1.55 11.28
C SER A 81 4.61 2.61 10.61
N ALA A 82 3.98 2.27 9.50
CA ALA A 82 3.10 3.17 8.78
C ALA A 82 1.81 2.47 8.37
N MET A 83 0.70 3.20 8.50
CA MET A 83 -0.58 2.81 7.91
C MET A 83 -0.56 3.13 6.43
N THR A 84 -1.04 2.20 5.62
CA THR A 84 -1.09 2.31 4.16
C THR A 84 -2.52 2.13 3.65
N ILE A 85 -2.70 2.44 2.37
CA ILE A 85 -3.93 2.16 1.63
C ILE A 85 -3.58 1.12 0.55
N ALA A 86 -4.55 0.31 0.14
CA ALA A 86 -4.32 -0.63 -0.94
C ALA A 86 -4.19 0.12 -2.28
N ALA A 87 -3.10 -0.10 -2.99
CA ALA A 87 -2.92 0.33 -4.38
C ALA A 87 -3.13 -0.88 -5.30
N TYR A 88 -3.82 -0.72 -6.42
CA TYR A 88 -4.04 -1.82 -7.38
C TYR A 88 -3.46 -1.47 -8.74
N LYS A 89 -2.94 -2.48 -9.44
CA LYS A 89 -2.54 -2.42 -10.84
C LYS A 89 -3.33 -3.43 -11.66
N VAL A 90 -3.69 -3.06 -12.89
CA VAL A 90 -4.36 -3.96 -13.83
C VAL A 90 -3.46 -5.15 -14.16
N ASN A 91 -2.17 -4.89 -14.40
CA ASN A 91 -1.17 -5.91 -14.69
C ASN A 91 -0.28 -6.11 -13.47
N THR A 92 0.01 -7.37 -13.14
CA THR A 92 0.98 -7.72 -12.10
C THR A 92 2.38 -7.27 -12.54
N PRO A 93 3.14 -6.57 -11.68
CA PRO A 93 4.49 -6.15 -12.03
C PRO A 93 5.44 -7.36 -12.01
N ASP A 94 6.39 -7.35 -12.94
CA ASP A 94 7.43 -8.38 -13.05
C ASP A 94 8.48 -8.26 -11.93
N ASP A 95 8.60 -7.08 -11.31
CA ASP A 95 9.52 -6.76 -10.23
C ASP A 95 8.83 -6.04 -9.08
N THR A 96 9.40 -6.15 -7.88
CA THR A 96 8.96 -5.37 -6.71
C THR A 96 9.51 -3.95 -6.84
N THR A 97 8.65 -2.93 -6.78
CA THR A 97 9.03 -1.53 -6.99
C THR A 97 8.65 -0.66 -5.81
N VAL A 98 9.56 0.20 -5.38
CA VAL A 98 9.32 1.25 -4.39
C VAL A 98 9.37 2.62 -5.09
N SER A 99 8.25 3.32 -5.09
CA SER A 99 8.12 4.67 -5.62
C SER A 99 8.22 5.69 -4.51
N LEU A 100 8.96 6.77 -4.77
CA LEU A 100 9.12 7.90 -3.86
C LEU A 100 8.51 9.17 -4.47
N HIS A 101 7.84 9.96 -3.65
CA HIS A 101 7.51 11.34 -3.98
C HIS A 101 8.67 12.26 -3.61
N HIS A 102 8.95 13.25 -4.46
CA HIS A 102 9.97 14.26 -4.21
C HIS A 102 9.32 15.64 -4.09
N PHE A 103 9.43 16.26 -2.91
CA PHE A 103 8.90 17.59 -2.65
C PHE A 103 10.01 18.52 -2.16
N ALA A 104 10.35 19.51 -2.98
CA ALA A 104 11.48 20.42 -2.74
C ALA A 104 12.80 19.63 -2.59
N ASN A 105 13.28 19.41 -1.36
CA ASN A 105 14.51 18.66 -1.08
C ASN A 105 14.24 17.35 -0.31
N ASP A 106 12.97 17.04 -0.04
CA ASP A 106 12.58 15.91 0.81
C ASP A 106 11.96 14.80 -0.03
N TYR A 107 12.32 13.55 0.28
CA TYR A 107 11.69 12.36 -0.30
C TYR A 107 10.70 11.73 0.67
N TYR A 108 9.58 11.24 0.15
CA TYR A 108 8.53 10.54 0.90
C TYR A 108 8.21 9.23 0.20
N PHE A 109 7.83 8.20 0.95
CA PHE A 109 7.26 7.00 0.31
C PHE A 109 5.95 7.37 -0.41
N ASP A 110 5.81 6.90 -1.64
CA ASP A 110 4.53 6.95 -2.38
C ASP A 110 3.88 5.57 -2.34
N LYS A 111 4.50 4.59 -3.01
CA LYS A 111 3.92 3.26 -3.21
C LYS A 111 4.96 2.17 -3.15
N VAL A 112 4.54 0.98 -2.75
CA VAL A 112 5.30 -0.26 -2.85
C VAL A 112 4.43 -1.28 -3.58
N PHE A 113 4.84 -1.71 -4.77
CA PHE A 113 4.19 -2.79 -5.51
C PHE A 113 4.98 -4.08 -5.39
N ILE A 114 4.28 -5.19 -5.19
CA ILE A 114 4.88 -6.50 -4.96
C ILE A 114 4.90 -7.30 -6.27
N GLN A 115 6.05 -7.89 -6.57
CA GLN A 115 6.23 -8.77 -7.73
C GLN A 115 5.17 -9.87 -7.77
N GLY A 116 4.57 -10.09 -8.95
CA GLY A 116 3.58 -11.13 -9.17
C GLY A 116 2.23 -10.89 -8.48
N LYS A 117 2.02 -9.72 -7.85
CA LYS A 117 0.76 -9.35 -7.20
C LYS A 117 0.14 -8.13 -7.88
N ASN A 118 -1.18 -8.13 -8.04
CA ASN A 118 -1.90 -7.01 -8.65
C ASN A 118 -2.20 -5.87 -7.66
N TYR A 119 -1.64 -5.97 -6.45
CA TYR A 119 -1.81 -4.99 -5.39
C TYR A 119 -0.46 -4.54 -4.84
N GLY A 120 -0.50 -3.45 -4.09
CA GLY A 120 0.60 -2.87 -3.36
C GLY A 120 0.07 -1.99 -2.23
N TYR A 121 0.99 -1.22 -1.66
CA TYR A 121 0.75 -0.37 -0.50
C TYR A 121 1.04 1.08 -0.89
N GLU A 122 0.09 1.97 -0.65
CA GLU A 122 0.23 3.41 -0.82
C GLU A 122 0.37 4.10 0.54
N PHE A 123 1.33 5.01 0.65
CA PHE A 123 1.61 5.78 1.85
C PHE A 123 0.93 7.14 1.74
N PRO A 124 -0.06 7.44 2.60
CA PRO A 124 -0.71 8.73 2.57
C PRO A 124 0.26 9.84 2.94
N LEU A 125 0.39 10.84 2.06
CA LEU A 125 1.21 12.01 2.34
C LEU A 125 0.62 12.85 3.49
N PRO A 126 1.46 13.40 4.39
CA PRO A 126 1.00 14.32 5.43
C PRO A 126 0.31 15.56 4.85
N ASN A 127 -0.72 16.06 5.54
CA ASN A 127 -1.49 17.23 5.09
C ASN A 127 -0.61 18.48 4.90
N SER A 128 0.41 18.66 5.74
CA SER A 128 1.37 19.78 5.63
C SER A 128 2.14 19.76 4.31
N VAL A 129 2.51 18.58 3.81
CA VAL A 129 3.22 18.41 2.54
C VAL A 129 2.29 18.72 1.37
N LYS A 130 1.06 18.18 1.41
CA LYS A 130 0.03 18.47 0.40
C LYS A 130 -0.30 19.96 0.31
N GLN A 131 -0.37 20.65 1.45
CA GLN A 131 -0.62 22.09 1.49
C GLN A 131 0.53 22.89 0.86
N ARG A 132 1.78 22.57 1.22
CA ARG A 132 2.96 23.21 0.63
C ARG A 132 3.01 23.03 -0.89
N GLU A 133 2.69 21.82 -1.37
CA GLU A 133 2.61 21.57 -2.81
C GLU A 133 1.53 22.45 -3.47
N LYS A 134 0.34 22.53 -2.88
CA LYS A 134 -0.73 23.38 -3.38
C LYS A 134 -0.35 24.86 -3.41
N GLU A 135 0.31 25.35 -2.37
CA GLU A 135 0.82 26.73 -2.30
C GLU A 135 1.86 27.01 -3.40
N ARG A 136 2.75 26.05 -3.67
CA ARG A 136 3.74 26.17 -4.77
C ARG A 136 3.08 26.22 -6.15
N LEU A 137 1.96 25.53 -6.34
CA LEU A 137 1.22 25.51 -7.59
C LEU A 137 0.25 26.71 -7.73
N ALA A 138 0.08 27.53 -6.68
CA ALA A 138 -0.79 28.68 -6.75
C ALA A 138 -0.21 29.75 -7.70
N PRO A 139 -1.03 30.31 -8.61
CA PRO A 139 -0.56 31.34 -9.53
C PRO A 139 -0.16 32.61 -8.76
N VAL A 140 1.05 33.10 -9.02
CA VAL A 140 1.53 34.39 -8.49
C VAL A 140 1.25 35.45 -9.55
N SER A 141 0.23 36.28 -9.32
CA SER A 141 -0.08 37.42 -10.17
C SER A 141 0.81 38.61 -9.78
N VAL A 142 1.64 39.06 -10.71
CA VAL A 142 2.42 40.30 -10.57
C VAL A 142 1.75 41.42 -11.36
N ALA A 143 1.66 42.61 -10.76
CA ALA A 143 1.16 43.79 -11.48
C ALA A 143 2.15 44.15 -12.60
N ALA A 144 1.65 44.23 -13.83
CA ALA A 144 2.43 44.63 -15.00
C ALA A 144 1.94 45.97 -15.53
N ARG A 145 2.87 46.84 -15.92
CA ARG A 145 2.54 48.07 -16.63
C ARG A 145 2.53 47.77 -18.13
N TYR A 146 1.37 47.99 -18.75
CA TYR A 146 1.24 47.93 -20.20
C TYR A 146 1.66 49.28 -20.79
N GLU A 147 2.57 49.24 -21.76
CA GLU A 147 2.93 50.38 -22.60
C GLU A 147 2.58 50.00 -24.04
N SER A 148 1.52 50.61 -24.58
CA SER A 148 1.17 50.43 -25.97
C SER A 148 2.20 51.17 -26.82
N THR A 149 2.94 50.45 -27.65
CA THR A 149 3.73 51.07 -28.71
C THR A 149 2.78 51.84 -29.62
N PRO A 150 2.98 53.15 -29.85
CA PRO A 150 2.19 53.89 -30.82
C PRO A 150 2.29 53.21 -32.19
N ALA A 151 1.16 53.01 -32.86
CA ALA A 151 1.14 52.52 -34.23
C ALA A 151 2.02 53.45 -35.10
N PRO A 152 2.90 52.90 -35.97
CA PRO A 152 3.68 53.71 -36.89
C PRO A 152 2.74 54.60 -37.71
N THR A 153 2.96 55.91 -37.64
CA THR A 153 2.23 56.90 -38.44
C THR A 153 2.34 56.50 -39.92
N PRO A 154 1.23 56.40 -40.67
CA PRO A 154 1.28 56.12 -42.09
C PRO A 154 2.09 57.22 -42.80
N GLN A 155 3.29 56.89 -43.28
CA GLN A 155 3.96 57.67 -44.32
C GLN A 155 3.14 57.48 -45.60
N ALA A 156 2.88 58.59 -46.29
CA ALA A 156 2.12 58.64 -47.53
C ALA A 156 2.58 57.54 -48.50
N GLU A 157 1.70 56.57 -48.72
CA GLU A 157 1.88 55.47 -49.66
C GLU A 157 1.71 56.01 -51.08
N VAL A 158 2.79 55.85 -51.85
CA VAL A 158 2.83 56.08 -53.28
C VAL A 158 1.82 55.17 -53.94
N THR A 159 1.00 55.72 -54.83
CA THR A 159 -0.08 55.08 -55.58
C THR A 159 0.38 53.76 -56.23
N GLN A 160 0.07 52.63 -55.61
CA GLN A 160 0.17 51.31 -56.24
C GLN A 160 -1.03 51.08 -57.16
N PRO A 161 -0.84 50.46 -58.35
CA PRO A 161 -1.93 50.09 -59.24
C PRO A 161 -2.86 49.08 -58.59
N ALA A 162 -4.16 49.25 -58.82
CA ALA A 162 -5.24 48.46 -58.24
C ALA A 162 -4.99 46.94 -58.32
N PRO A 163 -5.11 46.21 -57.19
CA PRO A 163 -5.15 44.75 -57.21
C PRO A 163 -6.46 44.28 -57.85
N GLN A 164 -6.31 43.31 -58.73
CA GLN A 164 -7.36 42.56 -59.39
C GLN A 164 -8.32 41.92 -58.36
N PRO A 165 -9.64 41.84 -58.63
CA PRO A 165 -10.61 41.32 -57.67
C PRO A 165 -10.27 39.88 -57.25
N ALA A 166 -10.04 39.68 -55.95
CA ALA A 166 -9.92 38.35 -55.38
C ALA A 166 -11.28 37.62 -55.45
N PRO A 167 -11.29 36.30 -55.72
CA PRO A 167 -12.50 35.50 -55.69
C PRO A 167 -13.16 35.55 -54.30
N GLN A 168 -14.48 35.71 -54.33
CA GLN A 168 -15.36 35.81 -53.18
C GLN A 168 -15.20 34.59 -52.24
N PRO A 169 -15.07 34.78 -50.93
CA PRO A 169 -14.98 33.67 -49.98
C PRO A 169 -16.27 32.84 -50.02
N GLU A 170 -16.12 31.52 -50.13
CA GLU A 170 -17.22 30.58 -49.90
C GLU A 170 -17.77 30.76 -48.48
N PRO A 171 -19.10 30.62 -48.30
CA PRO A 171 -19.72 30.72 -46.98
C PRO A 171 -19.19 29.60 -46.08
N GLN A 172 -18.48 30.00 -45.01
CA GLN A 172 -18.08 29.08 -43.95
C GLN A 172 -19.34 28.48 -43.30
N PRO A 173 -19.35 27.16 -43.00
CA PRO A 173 -20.41 26.55 -42.23
C PRO A 173 -20.51 27.22 -40.85
N GLU A 174 -21.71 27.72 -40.55
CA GLU A 174 -22.11 28.20 -39.25
C GLU A 174 -21.93 27.07 -38.22
N VAL A 175 -20.88 27.17 -37.42
CA VAL A 175 -20.62 26.22 -36.34
C VAL A 175 -21.71 26.45 -35.30
N ALA A 176 -22.66 25.52 -35.26
CA ALA A 176 -23.71 25.49 -34.25
C ALA A 176 -23.10 25.67 -32.87
N GLN A 177 -23.51 26.74 -32.18
CA GLN A 177 -23.22 26.92 -30.77
C GLN A 177 -23.72 25.67 -30.04
N ALA A 178 -22.79 24.87 -29.52
CA ALA A 178 -23.12 23.80 -28.60
C ALA A 178 -23.77 24.45 -27.38
N THR A 179 -25.08 24.25 -27.24
CA THR A 179 -25.81 24.55 -26.03
C THR A 179 -25.10 23.87 -24.86
N PRO A 180 -24.87 24.57 -23.73
CA PRO A 180 -24.34 23.93 -22.54
C PRO A 180 -25.26 22.74 -22.19
N PRO A 181 -24.70 21.58 -21.82
CA PRO A 181 -25.51 20.45 -21.40
C PRO A 181 -26.41 20.89 -20.24
N PRO A 182 -27.68 20.42 -20.20
CA PRO A 182 -28.55 20.72 -19.08
C PRO A 182 -27.86 20.28 -17.78
N PRO A 183 -28.06 21.04 -16.68
CA PRO A 183 -27.53 20.64 -15.38
C PRO A 183 -27.98 19.20 -15.07
N PRO A 184 -27.10 18.38 -14.48
CA PRO A 184 -27.48 17.03 -14.07
C PRO A 184 -28.73 17.10 -13.17
N PRO A 185 -29.67 16.16 -13.31
CA PRO A 185 -30.83 16.12 -12.44
C PRO A 185 -30.37 16.14 -10.98
N ALA A 186 -31.02 16.98 -10.17
CA ALA A 186 -30.81 17.02 -8.74
C ALA A 186 -30.92 15.58 -8.20
N PRO A 187 -30.01 15.15 -7.30
CA PRO A 187 -30.09 13.84 -6.68
C PRO A 187 -31.50 13.68 -6.10
N GLU A 188 -32.23 12.66 -6.58
CA GLU A 188 -33.46 12.24 -5.94
C GLU A 188 -33.15 11.97 -4.47
N ALA A 189 -33.97 12.53 -3.58
CA ALA A 189 -33.85 12.30 -2.15
C ALA A 189 -33.85 10.79 -1.91
N GLN A 190 -32.71 10.26 -1.45
CA GLN A 190 -32.64 8.89 -0.95
C GLN A 190 -33.74 8.73 0.10
N PRO A 191 -34.53 7.64 0.04
CA PRO A 191 -35.46 7.31 1.11
C PRO A 191 -34.70 7.28 2.43
N GLU A 192 -35.22 8.04 3.39
CA GLU A 192 -34.74 8.06 4.76
C GLU A 192 -34.64 6.60 5.27
N PRO A 193 -33.46 6.15 5.73
CA PRO A 193 -33.32 4.81 6.25
C PRO A 193 -34.24 4.65 7.46
N ALA A 194 -35.13 3.67 7.39
CA ALA A 194 -36.01 3.30 8.49
C ALA A 194 -35.18 3.11 9.77
N PRO A 195 -35.69 3.55 10.94
CA PRO A 195 -34.97 3.42 12.20
C PRO A 195 -34.60 1.95 12.44
N PRO A 196 -33.34 1.65 12.81
CA PRO A 196 -32.93 0.29 13.08
C PRO A 196 -33.77 -0.26 14.23
N GLN A 197 -34.51 -1.33 13.94
CA GLN A 197 -35.20 -2.10 14.97
C GLN A 197 -34.17 -2.57 15.99
N ALA A 198 -34.34 -2.08 17.22
CA ALA A 198 -33.58 -2.49 18.38
C ALA A 198 -33.95 -3.94 18.74
N ASN A 199 -33.40 -4.90 18.02
CA ASN A 199 -33.32 -6.28 18.47
C ASN A 199 -31.87 -6.74 18.35
N ARG A 200 -31.05 -6.18 19.23
CA ARG A 200 -29.63 -6.51 19.40
C ARG A 200 -29.55 -7.54 20.52
N GLU A 201 -29.89 -8.78 20.23
CA GLU A 201 -29.44 -9.90 21.05
C GLU A 201 -27.92 -9.95 20.90
N LEU A 202 -27.21 -9.58 21.97
CA LEU A 202 -25.76 -9.62 22.03
C LEU A 202 -25.33 -11.10 22.08
N PRO A 203 -24.41 -11.57 21.21
CA PRO A 203 -23.81 -12.88 21.39
C PRO A 203 -23.00 -12.89 22.68
N SER A 204 -23.30 -13.82 23.57
CA SER A 204 -22.61 -14.07 24.84
C SER A 204 -21.15 -14.46 24.59
N THR A 205 -20.24 -13.48 24.55
CA THR A 205 -18.81 -13.73 24.25
C THR A 205 -17.87 -13.24 25.36
N SER A 206 -18.38 -12.70 26.46
CA SER A 206 -17.57 -12.23 27.58
C SER A 206 -17.40 -13.22 28.74
N ALA A 207 -18.01 -14.42 28.67
CA ALA A 207 -17.94 -15.39 29.77
C ALA A 207 -16.82 -16.45 29.64
N ASP A 208 -16.14 -16.57 28.49
CA ASP A 208 -15.30 -17.74 28.20
C ASP A 208 -13.83 -17.59 28.65
N TRP A 209 -13.35 -16.37 28.93
CA TRP A 209 -11.97 -16.14 29.38
C TRP A 209 -11.72 -16.61 30.83
N MET A 210 -12.76 -16.63 31.66
CA MET A 210 -12.65 -16.96 33.08
C MET A 210 -12.46 -18.47 33.31
N MET A 211 -12.95 -19.31 32.39
CA MET A 211 -12.71 -20.76 32.41
C MET A 211 -11.29 -21.14 31.95
N MET A 212 -10.63 -20.29 31.15
CA MET A 212 -9.27 -20.55 30.65
C MET A 212 -8.18 -20.30 31.71
N LEU A 213 -8.44 -19.44 32.70
CA LEU A 213 -7.52 -19.21 33.83
C LEU A 213 -7.55 -20.32 34.88
N LEU A 214 -8.65 -21.07 35.01
CA LEU A 214 -8.77 -22.17 35.98
C LEU A 214 -8.12 -23.48 35.51
N SER A 215 -7.94 -23.68 34.20
CA SER A 215 -7.37 -24.91 33.65
C SER A 215 -5.83 -24.93 33.56
N GLY A 216 -5.17 -23.77 33.68
CA GLY A 216 -3.70 -23.65 33.58
C GLY A 216 -2.91 -23.86 34.88
N GLY A 217 -3.56 -24.00 36.03
CA GLY A 217 -2.89 -23.98 37.35
C GLY A 217 -2.29 -25.30 37.84
N THR A 218 -2.56 -26.44 37.20
CA THR A 218 -2.23 -27.76 37.79
C THR A 218 -0.88 -28.34 37.35
N LEU A 219 -0.21 -27.79 36.34
CA LEU A 219 1.04 -28.36 35.81
C LEU A 219 2.35 -27.83 36.45
N SER A 220 2.29 -26.80 37.29
CA SER A 220 3.50 -26.20 37.90
C SER A 220 3.99 -26.92 39.17
N GLY A 221 3.30 -27.95 39.65
CA GLY A 221 3.62 -28.63 40.92
C GLY A 221 4.75 -29.68 40.86
N LEU A 222 5.02 -30.28 39.69
CA LEU A 222 5.91 -31.45 39.61
C LEU A 222 7.40 -31.11 39.41
N GLY A 223 7.74 -29.87 39.04
CA GLY A 223 9.13 -29.47 38.77
C GLY A 223 10.00 -29.19 40.01
N LEU A 224 9.39 -28.89 41.17
CA LEU A 224 10.13 -28.48 42.37
C LEU A 224 10.58 -29.64 43.27
N MET A 225 10.12 -30.88 43.05
CA MET A 225 10.52 -32.03 43.87
C MET A 225 11.83 -32.71 43.44
N LEU A 226 12.36 -32.44 42.25
CA LEU A 226 13.60 -33.06 41.76
C LEU A 226 14.89 -32.31 42.13
N ARG A 227 14.80 -31.09 42.70
CA ARG A 227 15.99 -30.29 43.06
C ARG A 227 16.51 -30.54 44.48
N ARG A 228 15.83 -31.36 45.30
CA ARG A 228 16.19 -31.57 46.71
C ARG A 228 16.72 -32.98 47.01
N LYS A 229 17.55 -33.51 46.12
CA LYS A 229 18.46 -34.63 46.41
C LYS A 229 19.73 -34.49 45.57
N GLY A 230 20.62 -33.64 46.08
CA GLY A 230 22.02 -33.47 45.71
C GLY A 230 22.73 -32.98 46.95
#